data_AF-A0A7Y0S5L7-F1
#
_entry.id   AF-A0A7Y0S5L7-F1
#
_cell.length_a   1.000
_cell.length_b   1.000
_cell.length_c   1.000
_cell.angle_alpha   90.00
_cell.angle_beta   90.00
_cell.angle_gamma   90.00
#
_symmetry.space_group_name_H-M   'P 1'
#
loop_
_entity.id
_entity.type
_entity.pdbx_description
1 polymer ?
#
loop_
_entity_poly.entity_id
_entity_poly.type
_entity_poly.pdbx_seq_one_letter_code
_entity_poly.pdbx_strand_id
1 'polypeptide(L)' 'DKKDAMATTGKRLAEQIGKGNERIIFSIINKFGTAINLPECYNDSPDIIVLVDEGHRSQNGENNIRMQQALPKAAYIG' A
#
# COMPACT_ATOMS: atom_id res chain seq x y z
N ASP A 1 -8.67 12.87 10.05
CA ASP A 1 -7.71 14.02 9.98
C ASP A 1 -6.28 13.51 9.96
N LYS A 2 -5.36 14.11 9.21
CA LYS A 2 -3.95 13.71 8.86
C LYS A 2 -3.30 12.48 9.54
N LYS A 3 -3.46 12.29 10.85
CA LYS A 3 -3.08 11.06 11.59
C LYS A 3 -3.71 9.79 11.02
N ASP A 4 -4.98 9.85 10.63
CA ASP A 4 -5.71 8.68 10.12
C ASP A 4 -5.24 8.24 8.74
N ALA A 5 -4.62 9.16 7.98
CA ALA A 5 -4.07 8.90 6.65
C ALA A 5 -2.66 8.30 6.68
N MET A 6 -1.97 8.32 7.83
CA MET A 6 -0.61 7.78 7.96
C MET A 6 -0.63 6.32 8.39
N ALA A 7 -0.03 5.45 7.57
CA ALA A 7 0.19 4.05 7.92
C ALA A 7 1.42 3.89 8.83
N THR A 8 1.21 4.00 10.14
CA THR A 8 2.31 3.91 11.12
C THR A 8 2.87 2.50 11.28
N THR A 9 2.06 1.46 11.01
CA THR A 9 2.42 0.04 11.11
C THR A 9 1.93 -0.76 9.89
N GLY A 10 2.49 -1.95 9.66
CA GLY A 10 2.01 -2.85 8.60
C GLY A 10 0.56 -3.28 8.82
N LYS A 11 0.15 -3.51 10.08
CA LYS A 11 -1.25 -3.80 10.42
C LYS A 11 -2.19 -2.65 10.07
N ARG A 12 -1.81 -1.42 10.42
CA ARG A 12 -2.61 -0.23 10.09
C ARG A 12 -2.74 -0.05 8.57
N LEU A 13 -1.65 -0.28 7.83
CA LEU A 13 -1.68 -0.25 6.36
C LEU A 13 -2.66 -1.29 5.80
N ALA A 14 -2.60 -2.53 6.30
CA ALA A 14 -3.46 -3.61 5.85
C ALA A 14 -4.95 -3.29 6.11
N GLU A 15 -5.28 -2.79 7.29
CA GLU A 15 -6.64 -2.34 7.62
C GLU A 15 -7.12 -1.21 6.69
N GLN A 16 -6.27 -0.22 6.41
CA GLN A 16 -6.60 0.89 5.51
C GLN A 16 -6.81 0.42 4.07
N ILE A 17 -6.01 -0.54 3.59
CA ILE A 17 -6.15 -1.11 2.24
C ILE A 17 -7.46 -1.88 2.12
N GLY A 18 -7.75 -2.83 3.01
CA GLY A 18 -8.88 -3.74 2.84
C GLY A 18 -10.22 -3.24 3.38
N LYS A 19 -10.22 -2.34 4.35
CA LYS A 19 -11.44 -1.92 5.09
C LYS A 19 -11.53 -0.41 5.30
N GLY A 20 -10.51 0.34 4.91
CA GLY A 20 -10.46 1.77 5.09
C GLY A 20 -11.43 2.53 4.18
N ASN A 21 -11.92 3.67 4.67
CA ASN A 21 -12.64 4.67 3.87
C ASN A 21 -11.77 5.92 3.64
N GLU A 22 -10.49 5.83 3.99
CA GLU A 22 -9.53 6.91 3.82
C GLU A 22 -9.31 7.22 2.34
N ARG A 23 -9.59 8.46 1.94
CA ARG A 23 -9.40 8.92 0.55
C ARG A 23 -7.94 8.96 0.11
N ILE A 24 -7.01 9.08 1.06
CA ILE A 24 -5.57 9.20 0.80
C ILE A 24 -4.83 8.46 1.92
N ILE A 25 -3.88 7.60 1.55
CA ILE A 25 -3.03 6.84 2.46
C ILE A 25 -1.57 7.18 2.15
N PHE A 26 -0.82 7.61 3.16
CA PHE A 26 0.61 7.81 3.08
C PHE A 26 1.33 6.67 3.83
N SER A 27 2.24 6.00 3.14
CA SER A 27 3.00 4.88 3.66
C SER A 27 4.41 4.83 3.05
N ILE A 28 5.30 4.09 3.71
CA ILE A 28 6.61 3.73 3.16
C ILE A 28 6.56 2.28 2.69
N ILE A 29 7.26 1.96 1.59
CA ILE A 29 7.21 0.65 0.94
C ILE A 29 7.57 -0.51 1.89
N ASN A 30 8.45 -0.28 2.88
CA ASN A 30 8.86 -1.29 3.85
C ASN A 30 7.72 -1.80 4.74
N LYS A 31 6.59 -1.08 4.86
CA LYS A 31 5.42 -1.55 5.63
C LYS A 31 4.73 -2.74 4.97
N PHE A 32 4.86 -2.91 3.66
CA PHE A 32 4.32 -4.06 2.94
C PHE A 32 4.99 -5.38 3.33
N GLY A 33 6.20 -5.34 3.89
CA GLY A 33 6.90 -6.55 4.32
C GLY A 33 6.19 -7.33 5.43
N THR A 34 5.41 -6.66 6.27
CA THR A 34 4.58 -7.31 7.30
C THR A 34 3.09 -7.23 7.00
N ALA A 35 2.64 -6.20 6.29
CA ALA A 35 1.23 -6.02 5.94
C ALA A 35 0.69 -7.18 5.09
N ILE A 36 1.47 -7.66 4.11
CA ILE A 36 1.01 -8.69 3.15
C ILE A 36 0.61 -10.02 3.80
N ASN A 37 1.11 -10.29 5.01
CA ASN A 37 0.77 -11.51 5.76
C ASN A 37 -0.61 -11.42 6.43
N LEU A 38 -1.24 -10.25 6.39
CA LEU A 38 -2.55 -10.01 6.98
C LEU A 38 -3.63 -10.16 5.90
N PRO A 39 -4.69 -10.95 6.17
CA PRO A 39 -5.77 -11.18 5.20
C PRO A 39 -6.44 -9.90 4.71
N GLU A 40 -6.47 -8.87 5.54
CA GLU A 40 -7.03 -7.56 5.20
C GLU A 40 -6.14 -6.73 4.26
N CYS A 41 -4.88 -7.09 4.03
CA CYS A 41 -3.98 -6.37 3.11
C CYS A 41 -4.23 -6.71 1.64
N TYR A 42 -5.47 -6.59 1.18
CA TYR A 42 -5.87 -6.86 -0.19
C TYR A 42 -7.03 -5.96 -0.60
N ASN A 43 -6.90 -5.30 -1.76
CA ASN A 43 -7.97 -4.52 -2.36
C ASN A 43 -7.84 -4.56 -3.88
N ASP A 44 -8.81 -5.17 -4.54
CA ASP A 44 -8.83 -5.35 -6.00
C ASP A 44 -9.64 -4.28 -6.73
N SER A 45 -9.95 -3.17 -6.05
CA SER A 45 -10.60 -2.03 -6.68
C SER A 45 -9.69 -1.43 -7.76
N PRO A 46 -10.21 -1.21 -8.98
CA PRO A 46 -9.48 -0.49 -10.03
C PRO A 46 -9.44 1.03 -9.78
N ASP A 47 -10.21 1.54 -8.83
CA ASP A 47 -10.35 2.98 -8.54
C ASP A 47 -9.26 3.51 -7.59
N ILE A 48 -8.14 2.79 -7.49
CA ILE A 48 -7.00 3.14 -6.64
C ILE A 48 -5.84 3.59 -7.53
N ILE A 49 -5.26 4.74 -7.18
CA ILE A 49 -4.03 5.25 -7.80
C ILE A 49 -2.93 5.19 -6.74
N VAL A 50 -1.82 4.53 -7.07
CA VAL A 50 -0.62 4.44 -6.25
C VAL A 50 0.45 5.34 -6.84
N LEU A 51 0.86 6.34 -6.07
CA LEU A 51 1.99 7.22 -6.41
C LEU A 51 3.23 6.69 -5.68
N VAL A 52 4.24 6.28 -6.44
CA VAL A 52 5.51 5.76 -5.93
C VAL A 52 6.56 6.86 -6.10
N ASP A 53 6.99 7.45 -4.98
CA ASP A 53 8.10 8.39 -4.99
C ASP A 53 9.43 7.61 -4.94
N GLU A 54 10.43 8.06 -5.69
CA GLU A 54 11.76 7.42 -5.81
C GLU A 54 11.72 5.98 -6.37
N GLY A 55 11.02 5.76 -7.50
CA GLY A 55 10.99 4.52 -8.28
C GLY A 55 12.33 4.13 -8.94
N HIS A 56 13.47 4.43 -8.31
CA HIS A 56 14.77 3.97 -8.75
C HIS A 56 14.75 2.45 -8.88
N ARG A 57 14.98 1.94 -10.11
CA ARG A 57 14.88 0.51 -10.50
C ARG A 57 15.56 -0.48 -9.55
N SER A 58 16.54 -0.03 -8.75
CA SER A 58 17.21 -0.83 -7.72
C SER A 58 16.32 -1.18 -6.51
N GLN A 59 15.17 -0.53 -6.34
CA GLN A 59 14.18 -0.81 -5.28
C GLN A 59 12.96 -1.61 -5.77
N ASN A 60 13.05 -2.25 -6.95
CA ASN A 60 12.16 -3.36 -7.34
C ASN A 60 12.40 -4.62 -6.49
N GLY A 61 12.50 -4.44 -5.17
CA GLY A 61 12.63 -5.49 -4.20
C GLY A 61 11.29 -6.15 -3.89
N GLU A 62 11.36 -7.17 -3.04
CA GLU A 62 10.24 -7.99 -2.59
C GLU A 62 9.03 -7.15 -2.11
N ASN A 63 9.25 -5.99 -1.49
CA ASN A 63 8.18 -5.14 -1.00
C ASN A 63 7.36 -4.46 -2.11
N ASN A 64 7.94 -4.19 -3.29
CA ASN A 64 7.19 -3.68 -4.44
C ASN A 64 6.26 -4.77 -4.99
N ILE A 65 6.76 -6.01 -5.08
CA ILE A 65 5.94 -7.17 -5.46
C ILE A 65 4.79 -7.36 -4.47
N ARG A 66 5.07 -7.29 -3.16
CA ARG A 66 4.04 -7.37 -2.11
C ARG A 66 3.01 -6.25 -2.21
N MET A 67 3.43 -5.02 -2.53
CA MET A 67 2.50 -3.90 -2.78
C MET A 67 1.60 -4.18 -3.99
N GLN A 68 2.15 -4.68 -5.09
CA GLN A 68 1.38 -5.06 -6.28
C GLN A 68 0.42 -6.22 -6.01
N GLN A 69 0.80 -7.17 -5.17
CA GLN A 69 -0.09 -8.25 -4.72
C GLN A 69 -1.25 -7.74 -3.85
N ALA A 70 -1.00 -6.74 -3.00
CA ALA A 70 -2.03 -6.14 -2.15
C ALA A 70 -3.02 -5.27 -2.96
N LEU A 71 -2.57 -4.65 -4.06
CA LEU A 71 -3.35 -3.72 -4.88
C LEU A 71 -3.32 -4.12 -6.37
N PRO A 72 -3.80 -5.31 -6.74
CA PRO A 72 -3.53 -5.93 -8.04
C PRO A 72 -4.12 -5.19 -9.24
N LYS A 73 -5.16 -4.37 -9.03
CA LYS A 73 -5.83 -3.60 -10.10
C LYS A 73 -5.58 -2.10 -10.03
N ALA A 74 -4.75 -1.65 -9.09
CA ALA A 74 -4.46 -0.24 -8.96
C ALA A 74 -3.62 0.28 -10.13
N ALA A 75 -3.78 1.56 -10.46
CA ALA A 75 -2.91 2.26 -11.41
C ALA A 75 -1.65 2.77 -10.67
N TYR A 76 -0.47 2.42 -11.17
CA TYR A 76 0.81 2.84 -10.59
C TYR A 76 1.44 3.97 -11.39
N ILE A 77 1.83 5.04 -10.69
CA ILE A 77 2.55 6.19 -11.23
C ILE A 77 3.82 6.33 -10.39
N GLY A 78 4.99 6.39 -11.01
CA GLY A 78 6.26 6.57 -10.30
C GLY A 78 7.38 7.07 -11.20
#